data_AF-A0AAD3D9W1-F1
#
_entry.id   AF-A0AAD3D9W1-F1
#
_cell.length_a   1.000
_cell.length_b   1.000
_cell.length_c   1.000
_cell.angle_alpha   90.00
_cell.angle_beta   90.00
_cell.angle_gamma   90.00
#
_symmetry.space_group_name_H-M   'P 1'
#
loop_
_entity.id
_entity.type
_entity.pdbx_description
1 polymer ?
#
loop_
_entity_poly.entity_id
_entity_poly.type
_entity_poly.pdbx_seq_one_letter_code
_entity_poly.pdbx_strand_id
1 'polypeptide(L)'
;MGRDVTSLRAKLSSTDLTAPTIQASAAAMMSFYDGPEMAVSEWRNVLQSCQSSQMLPLLYVANEVLQTSKRNRGTKFLEAFGPVLGSSLRFICERDPSSTEKVRRTVKILGDRFVFSLRFVTDILAGLEQYRGGNSVARQTPQQSSPPTSNTSSNNYPQTQSNLQSSTSNVQSKKDESSDDDEDLFGDDNDDDEEDEFGNSTPSLLNVSNFSAAVQSSSTEQKSTFGAAGSKRRRSLEAKVSPKRKKSKQSSTKKRSQVLSTSTFMEKIQQLEALEDEYQSVSRMISSITSEEFMSKSVDEQEDVQEVGDELIQLHSNVNKMIDSLANHRRKLHSIAESKRELEFELKRYLIWLTGTVTADEEEQKLCDAIEEKLGLVQVVHEKAKKDRDEKRAKEAAETAAAEELARKKAEEEELKRSLEQIQKEKAPKEGMVWNRQLREYQYIADVTEESWRD
;
A
#
# COMPACT_ATOMS: atom_id res chain seq x y z
N MET A 1 19.84 25.29 -24.93
CA MET A 1 20.06 25.77 -23.54
C MET A 1 20.01 24.57 -22.62
N GLY A 2 21.04 24.33 -21.80
CA GLY A 2 20.94 23.35 -20.72
C GLY A 2 19.92 23.82 -19.69
N ARG A 3 19.12 22.90 -19.14
CA ARG A 3 18.18 23.22 -18.06
C ARG A 3 19.01 23.23 -16.78
N ASP A 4 19.18 24.41 -16.18
CA ASP A 4 20.13 24.57 -15.08
C ASP A 4 19.67 23.81 -13.82
N VAL A 5 20.39 22.74 -13.53
CA VAL A 5 20.20 21.88 -12.36
C VAL A 5 20.41 22.67 -11.06
N THR A 6 21.30 23.66 -11.06
CA THR A 6 21.56 24.56 -9.92
C THR A 6 20.31 25.35 -9.56
N SER A 7 19.62 25.91 -10.57
CA SER A 7 18.33 26.60 -10.41
C SER A 7 17.22 25.66 -9.89
N LEU A 8 17.23 24.38 -10.27
CA LEU A 8 16.28 23.40 -9.73
C LEU A 8 16.56 23.11 -8.25
N ARG A 9 17.82 22.80 -7.91
CA ARG A 9 18.27 22.54 -6.54
C ARG A 9 17.94 23.70 -5.60
N ALA A 10 18.19 24.93 -6.04
CA ALA A 10 17.86 26.15 -5.28
C ALA A 10 16.35 26.24 -4.96
N LYS A 11 15.48 26.06 -5.95
CA LYS A 11 14.01 26.10 -5.77
C LYS A 11 13.49 25.00 -4.85
N LEU A 12 14.03 23.78 -4.99
CA LEU A 12 13.71 22.67 -4.09
C LEU A 12 14.15 22.98 -2.65
N SER A 13 15.36 23.51 -2.45
CA SER A 13 15.86 23.91 -1.12
C SER A 13 15.10 25.09 -0.49
N SER A 14 14.44 25.92 -1.30
CA SER A 14 13.59 27.04 -0.84
C SER A 14 12.09 26.70 -0.79
N THR A 15 11.72 25.41 -0.84
CA THR A 15 10.31 25.00 -0.79
C THR A 15 9.81 24.98 0.66
N ASP A 16 8.62 25.56 0.87
CA ASP A 16 7.91 25.59 2.15
C ASP A 16 6.56 24.85 2.04
N LEU A 17 5.76 24.84 3.10
CA LEU A 17 4.47 24.13 3.11
C LEU A 17 3.35 24.86 2.32
N THR A 18 3.63 25.99 1.67
CA THR A 18 2.61 26.76 0.96
C THR A 18 2.35 26.20 -0.45
N ALA A 19 1.07 26.17 -0.85
CA ALA A 19 0.70 25.64 -2.17
C ALA A 19 1.43 26.34 -3.36
N PRO A 20 1.68 27.67 -3.36
CA PRO A 20 2.39 28.32 -4.46
C PRO A 20 3.85 27.87 -4.63
N THR A 21 4.60 27.66 -3.54
CA THR A 21 6.01 27.21 -3.64
C THR A 21 6.08 25.75 -4.10
N ILE A 22 5.23 24.89 -3.54
CA ILE A 22 5.09 23.48 -3.95
C ILE A 22 4.76 23.39 -5.45
N GLN A 23 3.81 24.19 -5.94
CA GLN A 23 3.45 24.24 -7.36
C GLN A 23 4.58 24.81 -8.23
N ALA A 24 5.30 25.83 -7.78
CA ALA A 24 6.44 26.40 -8.52
C ALA A 24 7.61 25.41 -8.63
N SER A 25 7.92 24.68 -7.54
CA SER A 25 8.94 23.64 -7.51
C SER A 25 8.55 22.41 -8.32
N ALA A 26 7.28 21.99 -8.27
CA ALA A 26 6.76 20.92 -9.12
C ALA A 26 6.79 21.30 -10.62
N ALA A 27 6.45 22.55 -10.96
CA ALA A 27 6.58 23.07 -12.32
C ALA A 27 8.05 23.14 -12.78
N ALA A 28 8.98 23.49 -11.88
CA ALA A 28 10.41 23.47 -12.15
C ALA A 28 10.90 22.04 -12.43
N MET A 29 10.53 21.04 -11.63
CA MET A 29 10.83 19.62 -11.91
C MET A 29 10.21 19.15 -13.23
N MET A 30 8.94 19.48 -13.49
CA MET A 30 8.25 19.14 -14.74
C MET A 30 8.87 19.79 -15.99
N SER A 31 9.72 20.81 -15.84
CA SER A 31 10.51 21.34 -16.96
C SER A 31 11.60 20.38 -17.43
N PHE A 32 12.03 19.40 -16.61
CA PHE A 32 13.04 18.38 -16.92
C PHE A 32 12.43 17.06 -17.46
N TYR A 33 11.21 17.08 -18.00
CA TYR A 33 10.48 15.85 -18.43
C TYR A 33 11.24 14.94 -19.42
N ASP A 34 12.23 15.46 -20.15
CA ASP A 34 13.02 14.70 -21.12
C ASP A 34 14.26 14.01 -20.50
N GLY A 35 14.55 14.31 -19.24
CA GLY A 35 15.58 13.67 -18.41
C GLY A 35 15.10 13.57 -16.96
N PRO A 36 14.02 12.83 -16.69
CA PRO A 36 13.35 12.83 -15.39
C PRO A 36 14.24 12.29 -14.27
N GLU A 37 15.11 11.32 -14.57
CA GLU A 37 16.09 10.75 -13.65
C GLU A 37 16.97 11.82 -13.00
N MET A 38 17.43 12.80 -13.77
CA MET A 38 18.26 13.92 -13.29
C MET A 38 17.49 14.82 -12.31
N ALA A 39 16.19 15.02 -12.52
CA ALA A 39 15.34 15.78 -11.60
C ALA A 39 14.97 14.97 -10.34
N VAL A 40 14.78 13.66 -10.46
CA VAL A 40 14.49 12.76 -9.32
C VAL A 40 15.72 12.55 -8.44
N SER A 41 16.92 12.38 -9.02
CA SER A 41 18.17 12.29 -8.27
C SER A 41 18.46 13.59 -7.51
N GLU A 42 18.22 14.75 -8.13
CA GLU A 42 18.40 16.04 -7.46
C GLU A 42 17.37 16.31 -6.37
N TRP A 43 16.11 15.91 -6.58
CA TRP A 43 15.10 15.90 -5.53
C TRP A 43 15.51 15.01 -4.35
N ARG A 44 16.09 13.82 -4.60
CA ARG A 44 16.64 12.94 -3.56
C ARG A 44 17.81 13.60 -2.82
N ASN A 45 18.74 14.22 -3.53
CA ASN A 45 19.90 14.93 -2.96
C ASN A 45 19.44 16.07 -2.03
N VAL A 46 18.46 16.87 -2.46
CA VAL A 46 17.86 17.92 -1.62
C VAL A 46 17.14 17.31 -0.41
N LEU A 47 16.32 16.28 -0.60
CA LEU A 47 15.61 15.60 0.49
C LEU A 47 16.54 15.02 1.57
N GLN A 48 17.72 14.53 1.18
CA GLN A 48 18.72 14.02 2.13
C GLN A 48 19.41 15.14 2.92
N SER A 49 19.67 16.27 2.26
CA SER A 49 20.38 17.43 2.84
C SER A 49 19.51 18.45 3.58
N CYS A 50 18.18 18.46 3.38
CA CYS A 50 17.29 19.47 3.94
C CYS A 50 17.02 19.30 5.46
N GLN A 51 16.31 20.27 6.04
CA GLN A 51 15.80 20.19 7.41
C GLN A 51 14.50 19.36 7.48
N SER A 52 14.20 18.73 8.63
CA SER A 52 13.01 17.88 8.80
C SER A 52 11.70 18.60 8.44
N SER A 53 11.61 19.89 8.73
CA SER A 53 10.50 20.80 8.36
C SER A 53 10.22 20.89 6.85
N GLN A 54 11.22 20.61 6.01
CA GLN A 54 11.14 20.70 4.54
C GLN A 54 10.88 19.35 3.86
N MET A 55 11.01 18.24 4.59
CA MET A 55 10.84 16.89 4.04
C MET A 55 9.40 16.64 3.55
N LEU A 56 8.40 17.09 4.32
CA LEU A 56 6.98 16.98 3.95
C LEU A 56 6.60 17.88 2.75
N PRO A 57 7.00 19.17 2.67
CA PRO A 57 6.92 19.96 1.45
C PRO A 57 7.52 19.28 0.21
N LEU A 58 8.72 18.70 0.31
CA LEU A 58 9.37 18.00 -0.80
C LEU A 58 8.63 16.74 -1.23
N LEU A 59 7.98 16.02 -0.30
CA LEU A 59 7.08 14.92 -0.64
C LEU A 59 5.83 15.42 -1.38
N TYR A 60 5.25 16.56 -0.98
CA TYR A 60 4.13 17.15 -1.70
C TYR A 60 4.53 17.63 -3.11
N VAL A 61 5.74 18.14 -3.30
CA VAL A 61 6.29 18.43 -4.65
C VAL A 61 6.35 17.16 -5.49
N ALA A 62 6.90 16.05 -4.96
CA ALA A 62 6.96 14.77 -5.69
C ALA A 62 5.56 14.25 -6.05
N ASN A 63 4.59 14.35 -5.14
CA ASN A 63 3.19 14.01 -5.40
C ASN A 63 2.60 14.85 -6.56
N GLU A 64 2.77 16.17 -6.54
CA GLU A 64 2.25 17.04 -7.61
C GLU A 64 2.91 16.75 -8.96
N VAL A 65 4.22 16.45 -8.99
CA VAL A 65 4.95 16.02 -10.21
C VAL A 65 4.40 14.69 -10.74
N LEU A 66 4.24 13.68 -9.89
CA LEU A 66 3.72 12.36 -10.26
C LEU A 66 2.29 12.43 -10.81
N GLN A 67 1.41 13.21 -10.17
CA GLN A 67 0.04 13.38 -10.65
C GLN A 67 -0.03 14.21 -11.95
N THR A 68 0.78 15.27 -12.07
CA THR A 68 0.80 16.13 -13.25
C THR A 68 1.43 15.45 -14.46
N SER A 69 2.47 14.64 -14.27
CA SER A 69 3.09 13.85 -15.34
C SER A 69 2.13 12.81 -15.89
N LYS A 70 1.54 11.96 -15.03
CA LYS A 70 0.50 10.98 -15.44
C LYS A 70 -0.65 11.64 -16.20
N ARG A 71 -1.13 12.80 -15.75
CA ARG A 71 -2.26 13.50 -16.39
C ARG A 71 -1.92 14.10 -17.76
N ASN A 72 -0.72 14.69 -17.92
CA ASN A 72 -0.44 15.60 -19.04
C ASN A 72 0.67 15.15 -20.00
N ARG A 73 1.52 14.17 -19.64
CA ARG A 73 2.72 13.81 -20.44
C ARG A 73 3.10 12.31 -20.46
N GLY A 74 2.60 11.49 -19.53
CA GLY A 74 2.85 10.04 -19.50
C GLY A 74 3.66 9.56 -18.28
N THR A 75 4.21 8.35 -18.40
CA THR A 75 4.75 7.54 -17.29
C THR A 75 6.23 7.79 -16.94
N LYS A 76 6.98 8.54 -17.74
CA LYS A 76 8.46 8.69 -17.58
C LYS A 76 8.90 9.13 -16.17
N PHE A 77 8.11 9.97 -15.49
CA PHE A 77 8.41 10.35 -14.10
C PHE A 77 8.06 9.25 -13.09
N LEU A 78 7.03 8.44 -13.34
CA LEU A 78 6.65 7.30 -12.48
C LEU A 78 7.75 6.24 -12.52
N GLU A 79 8.26 5.94 -13.72
CA GLU A 79 9.41 5.05 -13.94
C GLU A 79 10.66 5.55 -13.17
N ALA A 80 11.03 6.82 -13.33
CA ALA A 80 12.19 7.41 -12.64
C ALA A 80 12.02 7.50 -11.11
N PHE A 81 10.81 7.77 -10.60
CA PHE A 81 10.54 7.78 -9.17
C PHE A 81 10.47 6.37 -8.55
N GLY A 82 10.03 5.35 -9.30
CA GLY A 82 9.81 3.98 -8.83
C GLY A 82 10.91 3.42 -7.90
N PRO A 83 12.17 3.30 -8.36
CA PRO A 83 13.27 2.75 -7.56
C PRO A 83 13.74 3.67 -6.42
N VAL A 84 13.40 4.96 -6.46
CA VAL A 84 13.82 5.96 -5.47
C VAL A 84 12.81 6.09 -4.34
N LEU A 85 11.52 6.14 -4.68
CA LEU A 85 10.42 6.57 -3.82
C LEU A 85 10.35 5.78 -2.51
N GLY A 86 10.33 4.45 -2.56
CA GLY A 86 10.24 3.61 -1.35
C GLY A 86 11.38 3.88 -0.35
N SER A 87 12.62 4.06 -0.85
CA SER A 87 13.77 4.39 0.00
C SER A 87 13.72 5.82 0.56
N SER A 88 13.22 6.79 -0.22
CA SER A 88 13.04 8.17 0.23
C SER A 88 11.94 8.31 1.27
N LEU A 89 10.83 7.57 1.15
CA LEU A 89 9.72 7.62 2.11
C LEU A 89 10.13 7.07 3.49
N ARG A 90 10.91 5.98 3.52
CA ARG A 90 11.48 5.44 4.78
C ARG A 90 12.38 6.46 5.47
N PHE A 91 13.26 7.12 4.72
CA PHE A 91 14.16 8.17 5.24
C PHE A 91 13.40 9.38 5.82
N ILE A 92 12.24 9.75 5.26
CA ILE A 92 11.38 10.78 5.84
C ILE A 92 10.79 10.30 7.19
N CYS A 93 10.22 9.11 7.25
CA CYS A 93 9.60 8.59 8.48
C CYS A 93 10.62 8.30 9.61
N GLU A 94 11.86 7.97 9.25
CA GLU A 94 12.98 7.79 10.20
C GLU A 94 13.43 9.12 10.83
N ARG A 95 13.39 10.22 10.06
CA ARG A 95 13.90 11.55 10.48
C ARG A 95 12.83 12.52 10.99
N ASP A 96 11.56 12.30 10.64
CA ASP A 96 10.40 12.93 11.25
C ASP A 96 9.25 11.91 11.45
N PRO A 97 9.25 11.18 12.59
CA PRO A 97 8.16 10.26 12.94
C PRO A 97 6.78 10.92 13.03
N SER A 98 6.70 12.24 13.27
CA SER A 98 5.43 13.00 13.31
C SER A 98 4.83 13.22 11.91
N SER A 99 5.63 13.04 10.86
CA SER A 99 5.17 13.08 9.48
C SER A 99 4.56 11.76 9.00
N THR A 100 4.85 10.63 9.66
CA THR A 100 4.59 9.26 9.15
C THR A 100 3.15 9.03 8.67
N GLU A 101 2.12 9.47 9.40
CA GLU A 101 0.73 9.31 8.94
C GLU A 101 0.35 10.26 7.79
N LYS A 102 1.02 11.42 7.65
CA LYS A 102 0.90 12.32 6.49
C LYS A 102 1.58 11.69 5.26
N VAL A 103 2.71 11.03 5.45
CA VAL A 103 3.43 10.24 4.43
C VAL A 103 2.54 9.06 3.97
N ARG A 104 2.04 8.23 4.90
CA ARG A 104 1.12 7.12 4.62
C ARG A 104 -0.15 7.57 3.91
N ARG A 105 -0.74 8.71 4.30
CA ARG A 105 -1.88 9.32 3.60
C ARG A 105 -1.55 9.72 2.17
N THR A 106 -0.37 10.28 1.91
CA THR A 106 0.08 10.64 0.56
C THR A 106 0.27 9.38 -0.31
N VAL A 107 0.87 8.32 0.25
CA VAL A 107 1.02 7.03 -0.44
C VAL A 107 -0.33 6.41 -0.79
N LYS A 108 -1.32 6.43 0.12
CA LYS A 108 -2.69 6.00 -0.17
C LYS A 108 -3.32 6.81 -1.32
N ILE A 109 -3.21 8.13 -1.29
CA ILE A 109 -3.72 9.02 -2.36
C ILE A 109 -3.09 8.73 -3.73
N LEU A 110 -1.83 8.29 -3.78
CA LEU A 110 -1.18 7.83 -5.03
C LEU A 110 -1.81 6.52 -5.53
N GLY A 111 -2.17 5.59 -4.63
CA GLY A 111 -2.92 4.37 -4.96
C GLY A 111 -4.36 4.65 -5.41
N ASP A 112 -5.11 5.48 -4.68
CA ASP A 112 -6.49 5.87 -4.99
C ASP A 112 -6.63 6.53 -6.38
N ARG A 113 -5.54 7.13 -6.89
CA ARG A 113 -5.44 7.78 -8.20
C ARG A 113 -4.75 6.89 -9.25
N PHE A 114 -4.51 5.62 -8.92
CA PHE A 114 -3.80 4.61 -9.71
C PHE A 114 -2.45 5.09 -10.24
N VAL A 115 -1.75 5.97 -9.51
CA VAL A 115 -0.48 6.58 -9.95
C VAL A 115 0.64 5.55 -9.97
N PHE A 116 0.55 4.55 -9.10
CA PHE A 116 1.28 3.29 -9.18
C PHE A 116 0.30 2.12 -9.05
N SER A 117 0.75 0.89 -9.32
CA SER A 117 -0.07 -0.31 -9.12
C SER A 117 -0.39 -0.53 -7.64
N LEU A 118 -1.55 -1.14 -7.36
CA LEU A 118 -2.00 -1.39 -5.99
C LEU A 118 -1.00 -2.24 -5.20
N ARG A 119 -0.34 -3.20 -5.86
CA ARG A 119 0.76 -3.98 -5.29
C ARG A 119 1.91 -3.10 -4.81
N PHE A 120 2.47 -2.25 -5.68
CA PHE A 120 3.60 -1.37 -5.33
C PHE A 120 3.25 -0.41 -4.19
N VAL A 121 2.02 0.09 -4.15
CA VAL A 121 1.51 0.93 -3.05
C VAL A 121 1.42 0.14 -1.74
N THR A 122 0.99 -1.12 -1.81
CA THR A 122 0.93 -2.03 -0.65
C THR A 122 2.32 -2.40 -0.13
N ASP A 123 3.26 -2.73 -1.04
CA ASP A 123 4.65 -3.03 -0.71
C ASP A 123 5.35 -1.84 -0.02
N ILE A 124 5.07 -0.60 -0.47
CA ILE A 124 5.53 0.62 0.21
C ILE A 124 4.87 0.78 1.59
N LEU A 125 3.54 0.62 1.70
CA LEU A 125 2.83 0.81 2.97
C LEU A 125 3.27 -0.19 4.04
N ALA A 126 3.45 -1.47 3.69
CA ALA A 126 4.03 -2.48 4.55
C ALA A 126 5.45 -2.07 5.01
N GLY A 127 6.28 -1.60 4.06
CA GLY A 127 7.60 -1.03 4.33
C GLY A 127 7.61 0.29 5.11
N LEU A 128 6.46 0.83 5.48
CA LEU A 128 6.28 2.01 6.35
C LEU A 128 5.55 1.68 7.66
N GLU A 129 5.07 0.45 7.88
CA GLU A 129 4.37 0.06 9.11
C GLU A 129 5.31 0.08 10.33
N GLN A 130 6.59 -0.24 10.13
CA GLN A 130 7.64 -0.21 11.17
C GLN A 130 7.88 1.18 11.80
N TYR A 131 7.39 2.26 11.18
CA TYR A 131 7.51 3.63 11.73
C TYR A 131 6.23 4.10 12.45
N ARG A 132 5.20 3.24 12.53
CA ARG A 132 3.93 3.56 13.19
C ARG A 132 4.07 3.47 14.70
N GLY A 133 3.64 4.51 15.43
CA GLY A 133 3.59 4.51 16.89
C GLY A 133 4.92 4.79 17.61
N GLY A 134 5.99 5.16 16.90
CA GLY A 134 7.22 5.70 17.52
C GLY A 134 8.21 4.68 18.10
N ASN A 135 7.96 3.37 18.01
CA ASN A 135 8.88 2.34 18.49
C ASN A 135 10.09 2.14 17.55
N SER A 136 11.12 2.98 17.69
CA SER A 136 12.40 2.89 16.96
C SER A 136 13.45 2.02 17.67
N VAL A 137 13.08 0.80 18.06
CA VAL A 137 13.96 -0.21 18.70
C VAL A 137 13.59 -1.61 18.16
N ALA A 138 14.50 -2.48 17.69
CA ALA A 138 15.96 -2.45 17.68
C ALA A 138 16.58 -2.81 16.30
N ARG A 139 17.81 -2.33 16.09
CA ARG A 139 18.72 -2.66 15.00
C ARG A 139 19.13 -4.14 15.03
N GLN A 140 18.79 -4.92 14.00
CA GLN A 140 19.37 -6.27 13.83
C GLN A 140 20.81 -6.19 13.29
N THR A 141 21.72 -6.88 13.98
CA THR A 141 23.09 -7.18 13.52
C THR A 141 23.36 -8.67 13.76
N PRO A 142 23.84 -9.45 12.78
CA PRO A 142 23.91 -10.90 12.92
C PRO A 142 25.30 -11.40 13.38
N GLN A 143 25.40 -12.11 14.51
CA GLN A 143 26.41 -13.17 14.72
C GLN A 143 26.22 -14.05 15.99
N GLN A 144 26.21 -15.37 15.75
CA GLN A 144 26.91 -16.47 16.46
C GLN A 144 26.90 -16.65 18.00
N SER A 145 26.53 -17.90 18.38
CA SER A 145 27.06 -18.77 19.48
C SER A 145 26.78 -18.49 20.98
N SER A 146 26.44 -19.59 21.67
CA SER A 146 26.22 -19.83 23.11
C SER A 146 27.57 -20.01 23.88
N PRO A 147 27.67 -20.36 25.20
CA PRO A 147 26.68 -20.88 26.19
C PRO A 147 26.71 -20.16 27.57
N PRO A 148 26.09 -20.67 28.68
CA PRO A 148 25.75 -19.85 29.86
C PRO A 148 26.44 -20.22 31.21
N THR A 149 26.39 -19.25 32.14
CA THR A 149 26.53 -19.35 33.61
C THR A 149 25.95 -18.07 34.22
N SER A 150 25.33 -17.95 35.40
CA SER A 150 24.68 -18.81 36.41
C SER A 150 24.67 -17.99 37.72
N ASN A 151 23.66 -18.13 38.57
CA ASN A 151 23.62 -17.69 39.98
C ASN A 151 23.63 -16.17 40.29
N THR A 152 23.22 -15.67 41.47
CA THR A 152 22.25 -16.11 42.53
C THR A 152 22.10 -14.97 43.55
N SER A 153 20.89 -14.75 44.10
CA SER A 153 20.63 -13.97 45.35
C SER A 153 20.91 -12.44 45.35
N SER A 154 20.35 -11.61 46.26
CA SER A 154 19.22 -11.79 47.20
C SER A 154 18.73 -10.44 47.79
N ASN A 155 17.55 -10.47 48.42
CA ASN A 155 17.10 -9.69 49.60
C ASN A 155 16.69 -8.19 49.50
N ASN A 156 15.39 -7.99 49.77
CA ASN A 156 14.80 -7.21 50.88
C ASN A 156 14.83 -5.66 50.91
N TYR A 157 13.65 -5.07 50.69
CA TYR A 157 12.77 -4.37 51.68
C TYR A 157 13.30 -4.20 53.13
N PRO A 158 12.93 -3.14 53.89
CA PRO A 158 11.56 -2.55 54.04
C PRO A 158 11.49 -1.04 53.71
N GLN A 159 10.35 -0.38 53.48
CA GLN A 159 9.01 -0.33 54.12
C GLN A 159 8.96 0.34 55.50
N THR A 160 8.49 1.59 55.54
CA THR A 160 7.80 2.21 56.70
C THR A 160 6.72 3.16 56.21
N GLN A 161 5.61 3.23 56.93
CA GLN A 161 4.44 4.09 56.67
C GLN A 161 4.36 5.21 57.72
N SER A 162 3.59 6.28 57.47
CA SER A 162 2.42 6.68 58.28
C SER A 162 2.06 8.18 58.16
N ASN A 163 0.75 8.47 58.22
CA ASN A 163 0.05 9.57 58.92
C ASN A 163 0.51 11.05 58.85
N LEU A 164 -0.35 12.06 59.08
CA LEU A 164 -1.81 12.28 58.92
C LEU A 164 -2.09 13.78 59.23
N GLN A 165 -3.28 14.32 58.91
CA GLN A 165 -3.85 15.58 59.46
C GLN A 165 -3.09 16.91 59.15
N SER A 166 -3.69 17.84 58.40
CA SER A 166 -4.53 18.99 58.84
C SER A 166 -3.75 20.09 59.60
N SER A 167 -4.04 21.40 59.51
CA SER A 167 -5.34 22.09 59.37
C SER A 167 -5.18 23.58 58.92
N THR A 168 -6.29 24.27 58.60
CA THR A 168 -6.53 25.75 58.76
C THR A 168 -5.67 26.78 57.96
N SER A 169 -6.11 28.01 57.62
CA SER A 169 -7.44 28.68 57.58
C SER A 169 -7.37 30.08 56.89
N ASN A 170 -8.53 30.75 56.77
CA ASN A 170 -8.81 32.15 56.33
C ASN A 170 -8.82 32.44 54.81
N VAL A 171 -9.82 33.07 54.15
CA VAL A 171 -11.06 33.84 54.46
C VAL A 171 -10.97 35.37 54.24
N GLN A 172 -11.69 35.85 53.20
CA GLN A 172 -12.59 37.04 53.13
C GLN A 172 -13.27 37.00 51.74
N SER A 173 -14.61 36.92 51.58
CA SER A 173 -15.70 37.91 51.85
C SER A 173 -15.66 39.10 50.87
N LYS A 174 -16.72 39.52 50.14
CA LYS A 174 -18.20 39.52 50.33
C LYS A 174 -18.97 39.15 49.02
N LYS A 175 -20.23 38.66 49.01
CA LYS A 175 -21.57 39.31 49.30
C LYS A 175 -21.92 40.40 48.24
N ASP A 176 -23.15 40.58 47.72
CA ASP A 176 -24.54 40.28 48.17
C ASP A 176 -25.43 39.68 47.02
N GLU A 177 -26.39 38.77 47.26
CA GLU A 177 -27.88 38.92 47.38
C GLU A 177 -28.62 39.36 46.08
N SER A 178 -29.83 38.89 45.69
CA SER A 178 -31.00 38.29 46.37
C SER A 178 -31.38 36.87 45.82
N SER A 179 -32.21 36.00 46.45
CA SER A 179 -33.59 36.15 46.98
C SER A 179 -34.60 36.45 45.84
N ASP A 180 -35.81 35.90 45.73
CA ASP A 180 -36.77 35.23 46.65
C ASP A 180 -37.66 34.22 45.82
N ASP A 181 -38.39 33.16 46.23
CA ASP A 181 -38.55 32.27 47.42
C ASP A 181 -39.35 30.98 47.01
N ASP A 182 -39.26 29.85 47.77
CA ASP A 182 -40.18 28.70 48.11
C ASP A 182 -41.25 28.12 47.12
N GLU A 183 -41.71 26.85 47.18
CA GLU A 183 -42.31 26.05 48.28
C GLU A 183 -42.10 24.52 48.16
N ASP A 184 -42.09 23.82 49.31
CA ASP A 184 -42.15 22.35 49.45
C ASP A 184 -43.60 21.80 49.43
N LEU A 185 -43.79 20.47 49.38
CA LEU A 185 -44.49 19.67 50.41
C LEU A 185 -44.79 18.20 49.97
N PHE A 186 -44.75 17.29 50.94
CA PHE A 186 -45.05 15.83 50.88
C PHE A 186 -44.06 15.00 50.01
N GLY A 187 -43.60 13.81 50.40
CA GLY A 187 -44.13 12.85 51.40
C GLY A 187 -44.91 11.73 50.69
N ASP A 188 -44.84 10.46 51.08
CA ASP A 188 -44.18 9.84 52.25
C ASP A 188 -43.92 8.33 51.99
N ASP A 189 -43.32 7.62 52.95
CA ASP A 189 -43.14 6.15 53.10
C ASP A 189 -43.72 5.16 52.05
N ASN A 190 -42.94 4.12 51.69
CA ASN A 190 -43.07 2.77 52.28
C ASN A 190 -41.99 1.77 51.80
N ASP A 191 -41.80 0.69 52.58
CA ASP A 191 -40.77 -0.34 52.45
C ASP A 191 -41.23 -1.60 51.65
N ASP A 192 -40.68 -2.77 51.99
CA ASP A 192 -41.04 -4.16 51.63
C ASP A 192 -40.42 -4.77 50.33
N ASP A 193 -39.10 -4.98 50.39
CA ASP A 193 -38.40 -6.27 50.64
C ASP A 193 -38.92 -7.65 50.12
N GLU A 194 -37.97 -8.61 50.17
CA GLU A 194 -38.11 -10.08 50.31
C GLU A 194 -38.22 -11.05 49.09
N GLU A 195 -37.40 -12.11 49.22
CA GLU A 195 -37.51 -13.50 48.74
C GLU A 195 -37.15 -13.90 47.28
N ASP A 196 -36.85 -15.19 47.16
CA ASP A 196 -35.80 -15.75 46.29
C ASP A 196 -36.27 -17.02 45.54
N GLU A 197 -35.33 -17.74 44.91
CA GLU A 197 -35.39 -19.19 44.63
C GLU A 197 -36.50 -19.75 43.68
N PHE A 198 -36.10 -20.17 42.48
CA PHE A 198 -36.00 -21.62 42.16
C PHE A 198 -35.17 -21.85 40.88
N GLY A 199 -34.26 -22.84 40.92
CA GLY A 199 -33.44 -23.22 39.76
C GLY A 199 -33.57 -24.69 39.39
N ASN A 200 -33.33 -25.04 38.12
CA ASN A 200 -33.12 -26.45 37.74
C ASN A 200 -32.20 -26.66 36.50
N SER A 201 -31.04 -27.26 36.77
CA SER A 201 -30.28 -28.23 35.96
C SER A 201 -30.32 -28.20 34.41
N THR A 202 -29.22 -27.73 33.80
CA THR A 202 -28.26 -28.46 32.93
C THR A 202 -28.74 -29.62 32.00
N PRO A 203 -28.14 -29.85 30.80
CA PRO A 203 -26.70 -29.63 30.54
C PRO A 203 -26.25 -29.11 29.15
N SER A 204 -25.07 -28.46 29.18
CA SER A 204 -23.94 -28.51 28.22
C SER A 204 -24.19 -28.86 26.74
N LEU A 205 -23.73 -27.98 25.83
CA LEU A 205 -22.67 -28.32 24.86
C LEU A 205 -22.03 -27.08 24.20
N LEU A 206 -20.71 -27.16 23.98
CA LEU A 206 -19.84 -26.33 23.09
C LEU A 206 -19.81 -24.80 23.28
N ASN A 207 -18.76 -24.32 23.96
CA ASN A 207 -18.35 -22.93 23.99
C ASN A 207 -17.30 -22.63 22.90
N VAL A 208 -17.60 -21.75 21.94
CA VAL A 208 -16.65 -21.26 20.91
C VAL A 208 -16.77 -19.73 20.77
N SER A 209 -16.36 -19.01 21.82
CA SER A 209 -16.47 -17.54 21.90
C SER A 209 -15.13 -16.85 22.18
N ASN A 210 -14.18 -16.92 21.23
CA ASN A 210 -12.89 -16.21 21.36
C ASN A 210 -12.31 -15.69 20.04
N PHE A 211 -13.08 -14.87 19.31
CA PHE A 211 -12.59 -14.13 18.12
C PHE A 211 -13.30 -12.78 17.87
N SER A 212 -13.70 -12.06 18.92
CA SER A 212 -14.30 -10.72 18.78
C SER A 212 -13.92 -9.76 19.93
N ALA A 213 -12.65 -9.37 19.99
CA ALA A 213 -12.13 -8.46 21.02
C ALA A 213 -11.03 -7.52 20.48
N ALA A 214 -11.24 -6.90 19.30
CA ALA A 214 -10.21 -6.07 18.65
C ALA A 214 -10.69 -4.86 17.82
N VAL A 215 -12.01 -4.60 17.66
CA VAL A 215 -12.50 -3.49 16.81
C VAL A 215 -13.68 -2.74 17.44
N GLN A 216 -13.41 -1.89 18.44
CA GLN A 216 -14.32 -0.82 18.87
C GLN A 216 -13.55 0.31 19.58
N SER A 217 -13.30 1.41 18.88
CA SER A 217 -12.85 2.70 19.46
C SER A 217 -12.89 3.83 18.43
N SER A 218 -13.21 5.04 18.91
CA SER A 218 -13.11 6.33 18.18
C SER A 218 -13.93 6.48 16.88
N SER A 219 -15.24 6.62 17.02
CA SER A 219 -16.07 7.41 16.10
C SER A 219 -16.75 8.55 16.87
N THR A 220 -16.09 9.71 16.94
CA THR A 220 -16.65 10.94 17.52
C THR A 220 -16.78 12.02 16.46
N GLU A 221 -17.99 12.54 16.31
CA GLU A 221 -18.30 13.65 15.41
C GLU A 221 -17.70 14.98 15.90
N GLN A 222 -17.48 15.93 14.99
CA GLN A 222 -17.76 17.34 15.30
C GLN A 222 -18.05 18.18 14.05
N LYS A 223 -18.56 19.39 14.29
CA LYS A 223 -19.54 20.07 13.42
C LYS A 223 -18.95 21.25 12.63
N SER A 224 -19.69 21.69 11.63
CA SER A 224 -19.38 22.80 10.72
C SER A 224 -19.34 24.19 11.36
N THR A 225 -18.50 25.10 10.84
CA THR A 225 -18.87 26.53 10.65
C THR A 225 -18.03 27.27 9.59
N PHE A 226 -18.70 28.17 8.84
CA PHE A 226 -18.23 29.42 8.21
C PHE A 226 -17.14 29.47 7.11
N GLY A 227 -17.20 30.55 6.31
CA GLY A 227 -16.07 31.06 5.50
C GLY A 227 -16.27 31.10 3.97
N ALA A 228 -17.07 32.03 3.44
CA ALA A 228 -17.32 32.16 1.99
C ALA A 228 -16.93 33.53 1.39
N ALA A 229 -15.74 33.63 0.79
CA ALA A 229 -15.33 34.61 -0.23
C ALA A 229 -13.91 34.25 -0.74
N GLY A 230 -13.51 34.49 -1.99
CA GLY A 230 -14.25 34.93 -3.18
C GLY A 230 -13.27 35.32 -4.29
N SER A 231 -13.51 34.94 -5.55
CA SER A 231 -12.63 35.33 -6.67
C SER A 231 -13.41 35.58 -7.96
N LYS A 232 -13.36 36.82 -8.46
CA LYS A 232 -14.03 37.25 -9.70
C LYS A 232 -13.04 37.15 -10.88
N ARG A 233 -13.48 36.58 -12.01
CA ARG A 233 -12.74 36.67 -13.29
C ARG A 233 -13.52 37.46 -14.35
N ARG A 234 -12.73 38.23 -15.11
CA ARG A 234 -12.94 38.94 -16.40
C ARG A 234 -13.94 38.28 -17.36
N ARG A 235 -14.53 38.92 -18.39
CA ARG A 235 -14.77 40.32 -18.88
C ARG A 235 -15.45 40.18 -20.28
N SER A 236 -16.02 41.24 -20.86
CA SER A 236 -16.72 41.31 -22.19
C SER A 236 -18.05 40.55 -22.25
N LEU A 237 -19.22 41.09 -22.67
CA LEU A 237 -19.61 41.98 -23.80
C LEU A 237 -19.48 41.27 -25.17
N GLU A 238 -20.44 41.28 -26.11
CA GLU A 238 -21.88 41.62 -26.17
C GLU A 238 -22.50 40.73 -27.31
N ALA A 239 -23.80 40.43 -27.43
CA ALA A 239 -24.90 41.33 -27.81
C ALA A 239 -26.31 40.67 -27.62
N LYS A 240 -27.38 41.29 -28.14
CA LYS A 240 -28.80 41.10 -27.71
C LYS A 240 -29.70 40.40 -28.76
N VAL A 241 -30.63 39.53 -28.31
CA VAL A 241 -32.00 39.33 -28.88
C VAL A 241 -32.98 38.95 -27.73
N SER A 242 -34.27 39.26 -27.90
CA SER A 242 -35.36 39.28 -26.89
C SER A 242 -36.03 37.90 -26.56
N PRO A 243 -36.86 37.80 -25.49
CA PRO A 243 -37.06 36.54 -24.75
C PRO A 243 -38.42 35.84 -24.95
N LYS A 244 -38.55 34.59 -24.46
CA LYS A 244 -39.84 33.98 -24.06
C LYS A 244 -39.73 32.80 -23.08
N ARG A 245 -40.67 32.77 -22.12
CA ARG A 245 -41.14 31.65 -21.25
C ARG A 245 -40.11 30.85 -20.40
N LYS A 246 -40.24 31.01 -19.08
CA LYS A 246 -39.72 30.08 -18.06
C LYS A 246 -40.48 28.74 -18.11
N LYS A 247 -39.77 27.62 -17.93
CA LYS A 247 -40.29 26.39 -17.29
C LYS A 247 -39.23 25.87 -16.32
N SER A 248 -39.65 25.53 -15.10
CA SER A 248 -38.77 24.99 -14.06
C SER A 248 -38.38 23.55 -14.38
N LYS A 249 -37.08 23.24 -14.33
CA LYS A 249 -36.58 21.87 -14.13
C LYS A 249 -36.07 21.76 -12.69
N GLN A 250 -36.64 20.82 -11.92
CA GLN A 250 -36.08 20.45 -10.63
C GLN A 250 -34.67 19.88 -10.83
N SER A 251 -33.75 20.24 -9.95
CA SER A 251 -32.38 19.73 -9.95
C SER A 251 -32.39 18.29 -9.46
N SER A 252 -32.17 17.32 -10.35
CA SER A 252 -31.83 15.96 -9.93
C SER A 252 -30.47 15.99 -9.22
N THR A 253 -30.47 15.79 -7.91
CA THR A 253 -29.26 15.60 -7.13
C THR A 253 -28.59 14.31 -7.62
N LYS A 254 -27.44 14.47 -8.27
CA LYS A 254 -26.65 13.32 -8.74
C LYS A 254 -26.18 12.53 -7.53
N LYS A 255 -26.88 11.44 -7.19
CA LYS A 255 -26.35 10.39 -6.30
C LYS A 255 -24.94 10.07 -6.79
N ARG A 256 -23.93 10.28 -5.95
CA ARG A 256 -22.57 9.80 -6.27
C ARG A 256 -22.67 8.29 -6.44
N SER A 257 -22.03 7.74 -7.47
CA SER A 257 -21.92 6.30 -7.65
C SER A 257 -21.23 5.73 -6.40
N GLN A 258 -22.01 5.03 -5.58
CA GLN A 258 -21.52 4.32 -4.42
C GLN A 258 -20.50 3.29 -4.92
N VAL A 259 -19.25 3.41 -4.45
CA VAL A 259 -18.16 2.56 -4.92
C VAL A 259 -18.47 1.14 -4.46
N LEU A 260 -18.73 0.25 -5.42
CA LEU A 260 -19.05 -1.14 -5.13
C LEU A 260 -17.80 -1.80 -4.55
N SER A 261 -17.85 -2.14 -3.26
CA SER A 261 -16.75 -2.74 -2.51
C SER A 261 -17.20 -4.09 -1.97
N THR A 262 -16.28 -5.05 -1.95
CA THR A 262 -16.51 -6.38 -1.35
C THR A 262 -16.91 -6.28 0.12
N SER A 263 -16.35 -5.31 0.87
CA SER A 263 -16.75 -5.02 2.25
C SER A 263 -18.22 -4.58 2.36
N THR A 264 -18.68 -3.69 1.47
CA THR A 264 -20.08 -3.24 1.42
C THR A 264 -21.03 -4.34 0.93
N PHE A 265 -20.56 -5.28 0.11
CA PHE A 265 -21.33 -6.47 -0.27
C PHE A 265 -21.55 -7.41 0.94
N MET A 266 -20.51 -7.67 1.73
CA MET A 266 -20.63 -8.48 2.95
C MET A 266 -21.53 -7.81 4.01
N GLU A 267 -21.39 -6.50 4.21
CA GLU A 267 -22.28 -5.70 5.05
C GLU A 267 -23.76 -5.86 4.64
N LYS A 268 -24.03 -5.89 3.32
CA LYS A 268 -25.37 -6.07 2.76
C LYS A 268 -25.92 -7.49 2.90
N ILE A 269 -25.06 -8.51 2.94
CA ILE A 269 -25.45 -9.89 3.28
C ILE A 269 -25.83 -9.97 4.76
N GLN A 270 -25.03 -9.39 5.65
CA GLN A 270 -25.31 -9.38 7.10
C GLN A 270 -26.60 -8.61 7.43
N GLN A 271 -26.89 -7.53 6.70
CA GLN A 271 -28.18 -6.82 6.78
C GLN A 271 -29.37 -7.68 6.30
N LEU A 272 -29.17 -8.57 5.33
CA LEU A 272 -30.21 -9.50 4.84
C LEU A 272 -30.49 -10.61 5.86
N GLU A 273 -29.45 -11.14 6.49
CA GLU A 273 -29.50 -12.18 7.52
C GLU A 273 -30.24 -11.67 8.78
N ALA A 274 -29.89 -10.48 9.29
CA ALA A 274 -30.57 -9.86 10.42
C ALA A 274 -32.07 -9.57 10.16
N LEU A 275 -32.45 -9.27 8.91
CA LEU A 275 -33.86 -9.12 8.53
C LEU A 275 -34.60 -10.45 8.39
N GLU A 276 -33.91 -11.56 8.09
CA GLU A 276 -34.50 -12.89 8.16
C GLU A 276 -34.77 -13.29 9.62
N ASP A 277 -33.82 -13.06 10.54
CA ASP A 277 -34.04 -13.31 11.97
C ASP A 277 -35.21 -12.47 12.53
N GLU A 278 -35.31 -11.19 12.14
CA GLU A 278 -36.45 -10.35 12.53
C GLU A 278 -37.78 -10.84 11.90
N TYR A 279 -37.75 -11.30 10.64
CA TYR A 279 -38.92 -11.90 9.98
C TYR A 279 -39.38 -13.16 10.72
N GLN A 280 -38.46 -14.07 11.04
CA GLN A 280 -38.74 -15.31 11.77
C GLN A 280 -39.27 -15.02 13.18
N SER A 281 -38.71 -14.02 13.87
CA SER A 281 -39.18 -13.57 15.19
C SER A 281 -40.63 -13.04 15.13
N VAL A 282 -40.94 -12.13 14.20
CA VAL A 282 -42.31 -11.60 14.01
C VAL A 282 -43.28 -12.68 13.54
N SER A 283 -42.83 -13.62 12.70
CA SER A 283 -43.63 -14.76 12.26
C SER A 283 -44.02 -15.66 13.45
N ARG A 284 -43.08 -15.98 14.34
CA ARG A 284 -43.35 -16.74 15.58
C ARG A 284 -44.32 -16.00 16.50
N MET A 285 -44.16 -14.69 16.68
CA MET A 285 -45.10 -13.87 17.47
C MET A 285 -46.52 -13.90 16.90
N ILE A 286 -46.69 -13.86 15.58
CA ILE A 286 -48.00 -14.02 14.94
C ILE A 286 -48.53 -15.43 15.21
N SER A 287 -47.72 -16.47 14.99
CA SER A 287 -48.12 -17.87 15.19
C SER A 287 -48.58 -18.18 16.62
N SER A 288 -47.91 -17.62 17.65
CA SER A 288 -48.34 -17.77 19.04
C SER A 288 -49.67 -17.05 19.32
N ILE A 289 -49.87 -15.83 18.79
CA ILE A 289 -51.15 -15.11 18.95
C ILE A 289 -52.30 -15.82 18.22
N THR A 290 -52.02 -16.56 17.14
CA THR A 290 -53.03 -17.32 16.38
C THR A 290 -53.13 -18.80 16.76
N SER A 291 -52.47 -19.25 17.82
CA SER A 291 -52.55 -20.66 18.25
C SER A 291 -53.89 -20.96 18.95
N GLU A 292 -54.41 -22.18 18.74
CA GLU A 292 -55.77 -22.58 19.15
C GLU A 292 -55.98 -22.62 20.67
N GLU A 293 -54.90 -22.50 21.46
CA GLU A 293 -54.86 -22.45 22.92
C GLU A 293 -55.71 -21.31 23.53
N PHE A 294 -55.92 -20.20 22.80
CA PHE A 294 -56.83 -19.13 23.26
C PHE A 294 -58.30 -19.33 22.81
N MET A 295 -58.54 -20.09 21.74
CA MET A 295 -59.89 -20.39 21.21
C MET A 295 -60.53 -21.60 21.90
N SER A 296 -59.73 -22.51 22.45
CA SER A 296 -60.17 -23.68 23.20
C SER A 296 -60.52 -23.35 24.67
N LYS A 297 -59.78 -22.42 25.28
CA LYS A 297 -59.94 -22.05 26.70
C LYS A 297 -61.27 -21.36 27.07
N SER A 298 -62.17 -21.13 26.11
CA SER A 298 -63.52 -20.61 26.36
C SER A 298 -64.64 -21.65 26.15
N VAL A 299 -64.31 -22.92 25.91
CA VAL A 299 -65.29 -23.95 25.50
C VAL A 299 -65.46 -25.05 26.55
N ASP A 300 -64.37 -25.55 27.13
CA ASP A 300 -64.41 -26.75 27.99
C ASP A 300 -64.78 -26.47 29.48
N GLU A 301 -64.89 -25.20 29.89
CA GLU A 301 -65.33 -24.79 31.25
C GLU A 301 -66.71 -24.08 31.24
N GLN A 302 -67.47 -24.16 30.14
CA GLN A 302 -68.69 -23.38 29.93
C GLN A 302 -70.00 -24.04 30.44
N GLU A 303 -69.97 -24.59 31.66
CA GLU A 303 -71.19 -24.95 32.42
C GLU A 303 -71.42 -23.93 33.56
N ASP A 304 -72.61 -23.31 33.57
CA ASP A 304 -73.19 -22.49 34.66
C ASP A 304 -72.45 -21.22 35.16
N VAL A 305 -71.68 -20.53 34.31
CA VAL A 305 -71.28 -19.12 34.56
C VAL A 305 -72.07 -18.15 33.66
N GLN A 306 -72.99 -17.39 34.27
CA GLN A 306 -73.74 -16.33 33.61
C GLN A 306 -72.96 -15.00 33.69
N GLU A 307 -71.93 -14.83 32.86
CA GLU A 307 -71.05 -13.64 32.83
C GLU A 307 -71.85 -12.32 32.77
N VAL A 308 -71.70 -11.44 33.78
CA VAL A 308 -72.56 -10.25 33.94
C VAL A 308 -71.86 -8.99 33.42
N GLY A 309 -71.83 -8.85 32.09
CA GLY A 309 -71.58 -7.57 31.41
C GLY A 309 -70.13 -7.08 31.41
N ASP A 310 -69.55 -6.80 32.58
CA ASP A 310 -68.21 -6.21 32.71
C ASP A 310 -67.11 -7.19 32.28
N GLU A 311 -67.28 -8.49 32.59
CA GLU A 311 -66.42 -9.59 32.13
C GLU A 311 -66.41 -9.70 30.59
N LEU A 312 -67.59 -9.61 29.98
CA LEU A 312 -67.75 -9.62 28.52
C LEU A 312 -67.15 -8.36 27.86
N ILE A 313 -67.24 -7.19 28.52
CA ILE A 313 -66.57 -5.96 28.10
C ILE A 313 -65.04 -6.09 28.21
N GLN A 314 -64.53 -6.73 29.26
CA GLN A 314 -63.11 -7.01 29.46
C GLN A 314 -62.58 -8.00 28.40
N LEU A 315 -63.31 -9.08 28.13
CA LEU A 315 -63.01 -10.05 27.07
C LEU A 315 -62.98 -9.36 25.70
N HIS A 316 -64.01 -8.57 25.36
CA HIS A 316 -64.05 -7.81 24.11
C HIS A 316 -62.90 -6.78 24.03
N SER A 317 -62.55 -6.11 25.12
CA SER A 317 -61.39 -5.20 25.19
C SER A 317 -60.08 -5.95 24.88
N ASN A 318 -59.90 -7.14 25.44
CA ASN A 318 -58.70 -7.96 25.23
C ASN A 318 -58.62 -8.53 23.80
N VAL A 319 -59.74 -9.00 23.23
CA VAL A 319 -59.82 -9.42 21.83
C VAL A 319 -59.45 -8.29 20.87
N ASN A 320 -59.93 -7.06 21.09
CA ASN A 320 -59.55 -5.91 20.26
C ASN A 320 -58.05 -5.56 20.38
N LYS A 321 -57.48 -5.57 21.60
CA LYS A 321 -56.02 -5.39 21.80
C LYS A 321 -55.21 -6.45 21.03
N MET A 322 -55.66 -7.69 21.00
CA MET A 322 -55.02 -8.76 20.22
C MET A 322 -55.15 -8.54 18.71
N ILE A 323 -56.32 -8.11 18.22
CA ILE A 323 -56.53 -7.77 16.80
C ILE A 323 -55.59 -6.63 16.37
N ASP A 324 -55.48 -5.56 17.17
CA ASP A 324 -54.56 -4.45 16.90
C ASP A 324 -53.09 -4.88 16.96
N SER A 325 -52.70 -5.68 17.94
CA SER A 325 -51.36 -6.28 18.04
C SER A 325 -51.04 -7.12 16.79
N LEU A 326 -51.96 -7.99 16.37
CA LEU A 326 -51.80 -8.85 15.20
C LEU A 326 -51.73 -8.03 13.90
N ALA A 327 -52.53 -6.95 13.79
CA ALA A 327 -52.46 -6.00 12.68
C ALA A 327 -51.13 -5.21 12.65
N ASN A 328 -50.59 -4.84 13.82
CA ASN A 328 -49.26 -4.22 13.94
C ASN A 328 -48.15 -5.19 13.49
N HIS A 329 -48.17 -6.44 13.96
CA HIS A 329 -47.20 -7.46 13.56
C HIS A 329 -47.25 -7.78 12.06
N ARG A 330 -48.45 -7.91 11.46
CA ARG A 330 -48.61 -8.08 10.00
C ARG A 330 -48.06 -6.89 9.21
N ARG A 331 -48.27 -5.65 9.67
CA ARG A 331 -47.68 -4.45 9.06
C ARG A 331 -46.14 -4.44 9.17
N LYS A 332 -45.58 -4.85 10.32
CA LYS A 332 -44.13 -5.00 10.49
C LYS A 332 -43.54 -6.06 9.54
N LEU A 333 -44.18 -7.23 9.44
CA LEU A 333 -43.76 -8.32 8.55
C LEU A 333 -43.74 -7.91 7.07
N HIS A 334 -44.70 -7.09 6.63
CA HIS A 334 -44.68 -6.49 5.28
C HIS A 334 -43.48 -5.56 5.08
N SER A 335 -43.21 -4.66 6.04
CA SER A 335 -42.08 -3.72 5.98
C SER A 335 -40.72 -4.43 5.95
N ILE A 336 -40.59 -5.56 6.65
CA ILE A 336 -39.39 -6.41 6.61
C ILE A 336 -39.25 -7.06 5.23
N ALA A 337 -40.34 -7.61 4.66
CA ALA A 337 -40.33 -8.24 3.34
C ALA A 337 -39.99 -7.24 2.20
N GLU A 338 -40.47 -6.00 2.27
CA GLU A 338 -40.09 -4.93 1.34
C GLU A 338 -38.60 -4.56 1.48
N SER A 339 -38.10 -4.46 2.71
CA SER A 339 -36.69 -4.15 2.99
C SER A 339 -35.75 -5.26 2.48
N LYS A 340 -36.11 -6.53 2.73
CA LYS A 340 -35.42 -7.72 2.21
C LYS A 340 -35.38 -7.72 0.67
N ARG A 341 -36.49 -7.38 0.02
CA ARG A 341 -36.60 -7.33 -1.45
C ARG A 341 -35.68 -6.27 -2.08
N GLU A 342 -35.54 -5.10 -1.47
CA GLU A 342 -34.63 -4.06 -1.96
C GLU A 342 -33.16 -4.48 -1.77
N LEU A 343 -32.81 -5.06 -0.62
CA LEU A 343 -31.47 -5.62 -0.38
C LEU A 343 -31.12 -6.74 -1.37
N GLU A 344 -32.05 -7.67 -1.64
CA GLU A 344 -31.87 -8.69 -2.68
C GLU A 344 -31.60 -8.09 -4.06
N PHE A 345 -32.27 -6.98 -4.41
CA PHE A 345 -32.06 -6.30 -5.69
C PHE A 345 -30.70 -5.60 -5.76
N GLU A 346 -30.24 -4.98 -4.65
CA GLU A 346 -28.88 -4.47 -4.53
C GLU A 346 -27.85 -5.60 -4.67
N LEU A 347 -28.01 -6.70 -3.92
CA LEU A 347 -27.09 -7.86 -3.94
C LEU A 347 -27.02 -8.50 -5.33
N LYS A 348 -28.15 -8.63 -6.05
CA LYS A 348 -28.17 -9.11 -7.45
C LYS A 348 -27.38 -8.17 -8.38
N ARG A 349 -27.41 -6.85 -8.15
CA ARG A 349 -26.59 -5.86 -8.88
C ARG A 349 -25.10 -5.96 -8.54
N TYR A 350 -24.76 -6.22 -7.27
CA TYR A 350 -23.37 -6.50 -6.86
C TYR A 350 -22.84 -7.79 -7.49
N LEU A 351 -23.65 -8.85 -7.53
CA LEU A 351 -23.24 -10.15 -8.08
C LEU A 351 -22.90 -10.05 -9.57
N ILE A 352 -23.70 -9.33 -10.37
CA ILE A 352 -23.38 -9.06 -11.79
C ILE A 352 -22.04 -8.32 -11.94
N TRP A 353 -21.75 -7.35 -11.06
CA TRP A 353 -20.47 -6.63 -11.06
C TRP A 353 -19.27 -7.51 -10.64
N LEU A 354 -19.47 -8.38 -9.64
CA LEU A 354 -18.45 -9.36 -9.22
C LEU A 354 -18.15 -10.37 -10.33
N THR A 355 -19.17 -10.95 -10.98
CA THR A 355 -18.97 -11.85 -12.14
C THR A 355 -18.20 -11.15 -13.25
N GLY A 356 -18.56 -9.91 -13.60
CA GLY A 356 -17.85 -9.12 -14.60
C GLY A 356 -16.40 -8.80 -14.24
N THR A 357 -16.07 -8.74 -12.94
CA THR A 357 -14.69 -8.56 -12.46
C THR A 357 -13.91 -9.87 -12.60
N VAL A 358 -14.47 -10.99 -12.12
CA VAL A 358 -13.83 -12.32 -12.24
C VAL A 358 -13.57 -12.70 -13.70
N THR A 359 -14.47 -12.37 -14.63
CA THR A 359 -14.21 -12.61 -16.06
C THR A 359 -13.08 -11.75 -16.64
N ALA A 360 -12.85 -10.55 -16.09
CA ALA A 360 -11.72 -9.71 -16.49
C ALA A 360 -10.40 -10.23 -15.92
N ASP A 361 -10.39 -10.68 -14.66
CA ASP A 361 -9.23 -11.32 -14.02
C ASP A 361 -8.86 -12.62 -14.77
N GLU A 362 -9.85 -13.39 -15.23
CA GLU A 362 -9.67 -14.54 -16.11
C GLU A 362 -9.05 -14.19 -17.48
N GLU A 363 -9.40 -13.04 -18.08
CA GLU A 363 -8.82 -12.57 -19.33
C GLU A 363 -7.38 -12.04 -19.13
N GLU A 364 -7.08 -11.40 -17.99
CA GLU A 364 -5.72 -11.00 -17.63
C GLU A 364 -4.82 -12.22 -17.36
N GLN A 365 -5.32 -13.26 -16.68
CA GLN A 365 -4.58 -14.52 -16.50
C GLN A 365 -4.25 -15.18 -17.85
N LYS A 366 -5.22 -15.30 -18.76
CA LYS A 366 -5.00 -15.86 -20.12
C LYS A 366 -3.99 -15.02 -20.92
N LEU A 367 -3.93 -13.70 -20.69
CA LEU A 367 -2.92 -12.82 -21.27
C LEU A 367 -1.52 -13.06 -20.66
N CYS A 368 -1.41 -13.27 -19.35
CA CYS A 368 -0.16 -13.66 -18.70
C CYS A 368 0.38 -14.99 -19.22
N ASP A 369 -0.45 -16.03 -19.26
CA ASP A 369 -0.08 -17.36 -19.78
C ASP A 369 0.45 -17.26 -21.23
N ALA A 370 -0.23 -16.50 -22.08
CA ALA A 370 0.15 -16.25 -23.46
C ALA A 370 1.36 -15.29 -23.64
N ILE A 371 1.83 -14.64 -22.57
CA ILE A 371 3.10 -13.91 -22.53
C ILE A 371 4.23 -14.84 -22.10
N GLU A 372 4.01 -15.73 -21.12
CA GLU A 372 4.99 -16.73 -20.68
C GLU A 372 5.35 -17.72 -21.80
N GLU A 373 4.36 -18.20 -22.56
CA GLU A 373 4.60 -19.03 -23.76
C GLU A 373 5.56 -18.34 -24.75
N LYS A 374 5.29 -17.06 -25.06
CA LYS A 374 6.13 -16.25 -25.96
C LYS A 374 7.51 -15.98 -25.38
N LEU A 375 7.63 -15.81 -24.06
CA LEU A 375 8.92 -15.64 -23.38
C LEU A 375 9.77 -16.92 -23.51
N GLY A 376 9.17 -18.10 -23.33
CA GLY A 376 9.83 -19.39 -23.54
C GLY A 376 10.34 -19.58 -24.97
N LEU A 377 9.53 -19.22 -25.97
CA LEU A 377 9.96 -19.23 -27.38
C LEU A 377 11.15 -18.28 -27.63
N VAL A 378 11.14 -17.08 -27.05
CA VAL A 378 12.25 -16.13 -27.15
C VAL A 378 13.51 -16.66 -26.46
N GLN A 379 13.38 -17.34 -25.31
CA GLN A 379 14.52 -17.96 -24.63
C GLN A 379 15.20 -19.02 -25.51
N VAL A 380 14.43 -19.94 -26.12
CA VAL A 380 14.96 -20.98 -27.02
C VAL A 380 15.70 -20.37 -28.23
N VAL A 381 15.14 -19.31 -28.83
CA VAL A 381 15.79 -18.58 -29.93
C VAL A 381 17.09 -17.92 -29.46
N HIS A 382 17.10 -17.31 -28.27
CA HIS A 382 18.29 -16.67 -27.70
C HIS A 382 19.38 -17.67 -27.33
N GLU A 383 19.04 -18.84 -26.77
CA GLU A 383 20.00 -19.91 -26.48
C GLU A 383 20.65 -20.46 -27.75
N LYS A 384 19.87 -20.67 -28.82
CA LYS A 384 20.41 -21.05 -30.12
C LYS A 384 21.34 -19.98 -30.68
N ALA A 385 20.88 -18.72 -30.74
CA ALA A 385 21.69 -17.61 -31.26
C ALA A 385 22.99 -17.39 -30.44
N LYS A 386 22.95 -17.63 -29.13
CA LYS A 386 24.13 -17.65 -28.26
C LYS A 386 25.09 -18.76 -28.65
N LYS A 387 24.61 -20.00 -28.85
CA LYS A 387 25.42 -21.15 -29.27
C LYS A 387 26.07 -20.90 -30.62
N ASP A 388 25.30 -20.48 -31.63
CA ASP A 388 25.80 -20.19 -32.98
C ASP A 388 26.90 -19.10 -32.97
N ARG A 389 26.73 -18.06 -32.13
CA ARG A 389 27.74 -17.00 -31.92
C ARG A 389 29.00 -17.50 -31.23
N ASP A 390 28.86 -18.32 -30.19
CA ASP A 390 29.99 -18.79 -29.40
C ASP A 390 30.77 -19.90 -30.12
N GLU A 391 30.11 -20.72 -30.96
CA GLU A 391 30.76 -21.60 -31.94
C GLU A 391 31.55 -20.80 -32.99
N LYS A 392 30.97 -19.71 -33.53
CA LYS A 392 31.69 -18.85 -34.48
C LYS A 392 32.98 -18.29 -33.86
N ARG A 393 32.93 -17.79 -32.62
CA ARG A 393 34.12 -17.32 -31.88
C ARG A 393 35.15 -18.43 -31.66
N ALA A 394 34.71 -19.63 -31.32
CA ALA A 394 35.60 -20.78 -31.13
C ALA A 394 36.33 -21.14 -32.45
N LYS A 395 35.64 -21.07 -33.59
CA LYS A 395 36.25 -21.25 -34.91
C LYS A 395 37.25 -20.14 -35.25
N GLU A 396 36.88 -18.87 -35.06
CA GLU A 396 37.76 -17.72 -35.31
C GLU A 396 39.04 -17.81 -34.44
N ALA A 397 38.90 -18.17 -33.15
CA ALA A 397 40.03 -18.37 -32.25
C ALA A 397 40.95 -19.55 -32.66
N ALA A 398 40.37 -20.66 -33.12
CA ALA A 398 41.12 -21.81 -33.62
C ALA A 398 41.87 -21.48 -34.93
N GLU A 399 41.25 -20.69 -35.82
CA GLU A 399 41.89 -20.19 -37.05
C GLU A 399 43.04 -19.24 -36.74
N THR A 400 42.88 -18.33 -35.77
CA THR A 400 44.01 -17.47 -35.32
C THR A 400 45.14 -18.27 -34.69
N ALA A 401 44.84 -19.29 -33.88
CA ALA A 401 45.86 -20.12 -33.24
C ALA A 401 46.63 -20.99 -34.26
N ALA A 402 45.94 -21.54 -35.26
CA ALA A 402 46.58 -22.29 -36.35
C ALA A 402 47.46 -21.39 -37.23
N ALA A 403 47.04 -20.14 -37.47
CA ALA A 403 47.85 -19.14 -38.18
C ALA A 403 49.09 -18.73 -37.37
N GLU A 404 48.98 -18.58 -36.05
CA GLU A 404 50.12 -18.31 -35.16
C GLU A 404 51.10 -19.49 -35.12
N GLU A 405 50.62 -20.73 -35.00
CA GLU A 405 51.49 -21.92 -35.03
C GLU A 405 52.23 -22.08 -36.37
N LEU A 406 51.54 -21.81 -37.49
CA LEU A 406 52.15 -21.83 -38.83
C LEU A 406 53.16 -20.69 -39.02
N ALA A 407 52.88 -19.50 -38.50
CA ALA A 407 53.83 -18.39 -38.49
C ALA A 407 55.08 -18.73 -37.64
N ARG A 408 54.90 -19.39 -36.49
CA ARG A 408 55.99 -19.83 -35.61
C ARG A 408 56.87 -20.87 -36.30
N LYS A 409 56.29 -21.91 -36.92
CA LYS A 409 57.02 -22.91 -37.72
C LYS A 409 57.80 -22.28 -38.88
N LYS A 410 57.19 -21.31 -39.59
CA LYS A 410 57.90 -20.58 -40.65
C LYS A 410 59.06 -19.73 -40.12
N ALA A 411 58.94 -19.16 -38.92
CA ALA A 411 60.05 -18.45 -38.28
C ALA A 411 61.18 -19.42 -37.87
N GLU A 412 60.85 -20.58 -37.31
CA GLU A 412 61.79 -21.66 -37.00
C GLU A 412 62.53 -22.16 -38.27
N GLU A 413 61.82 -22.32 -39.40
CA GLU A 413 62.42 -22.68 -40.70
C GLU A 413 63.31 -21.56 -41.27
N GLU A 414 62.92 -20.28 -41.17
CA GLU A 414 63.74 -19.15 -41.61
C GLU A 414 65.01 -18.98 -40.76
N GLU A 415 64.94 -19.25 -39.45
CA GLU A 415 66.10 -19.25 -38.55
C GLU A 415 67.05 -20.40 -38.87
N LEU A 416 66.54 -21.62 -39.05
CA LEU A 416 67.32 -22.77 -39.52
C LEU A 416 68.01 -22.47 -40.85
N LYS A 417 67.31 -21.86 -41.81
CA LYS A 417 67.88 -21.46 -43.11
C LYS A 417 69.00 -20.44 -42.97
N ARG A 418 68.84 -19.41 -42.11
CA ARG A 418 69.90 -18.43 -41.82
C ARG A 418 71.14 -19.09 -41.20
N SER A 419 70.94 -20.04 -40.27
CA SER A 419 72.07 -20.79 -39.67
C SER A 419 72.84 -21.62 -40.72
N LEU A 420 72.12 -22.26 -41.66
CA LEU A 420 72.72 -22.99 -42.78
C LEU A 420 73.48 -22.08 -43.75
N GLU A 421 72.91 -20.93 -44.11
CA GLU A 421 73.58 -19.93 -44.95
C GLU A 421 74.84 -19.37 -44.28
N GLN A 422 74.82 -19.16 -42.96
CA GLN A 422 76.01 -18.74 -42.21
C GLN A 422 77.10 -19.82 -42.18
N ILE A 423 76.74 -21.09 -41.93
CA ILE A 423 77.68 -22.22 -41.99
C ILE A 423 78.27 -22.41 -43.41
N GLN A 424 77.48 -22.16 -44.46
CA GLN A 424 77.99 -22.16 -45.84
C GLN A 424 78.95 -20.98 -46.09
N LYS A 425 78.65 -19.79 -45.57
CA LYS A 425 79.50 -18.60 -45.70
C LYS A 425 80.82 -18.73 -44.94
N GLU A 426 80.83 -19.39 -43.78
CA GLU A 426 82.06 -19.73 -43.04
C GLU A 426 82.92 -20.79 -43.73
N LYS A 427 82.30 -21.66 -44.55
CA LYS A 427 82.98 -22.68 -45.37
C LYS A 427 83.36 -22.21 -46.77
N ALA A 428 82.93 -21.03 -47.19
CA ALA A 428 83.39 -20.43 -48.43
C ALA A 428 84.89 -20.10 -48.32
N PRO A 429 85.68 -20.24 -49.39
CA PRO A 429 87.05 -19.75 -49.39
C PRO A 429 87.06 -18.26 -49.05
N LYS A 430 87.85 -17.87 -48.05
CA LYS A 430 88.15 -16.47 -47.83
C LYS A 430 88.93 -15.95 -49.04
N GLU A 431 88.69 -14.70 -49.39
CA GLU A 431 89.36 -14.04 -50.52
C GLU A 431 90.89 -14.15 -50.33
N GLY A 432 91.59 -14.75 -51.32
CA GLY A 432 93.01 -15.14 -51.23
C GLY A 432 93.31 -16.62 -50.91
N MET A 433 92.30 -17.45 -50.56
CA MET A 433 92.48 -18.89 -50.31
C MET A 433 92.28 -19.75 -51.57
N VAL A 434 93.14 -20.76 -51.75
CA VAL A 434 93.03 -21.80 -52.78
C VAL A 434 92.93 -23.20 -52.14
N TRP A 435 92.17 -24.08 -52.77
CA TRP A 435 91.90 -25.43 -52.28
C TRP A 435 93.10 -26.36 -52.49
N ASN A 436 93.75 -26.77 -51.39
CA ASN A 436 94.82 -27.75 -51.44
C ASN A 436 94.21 -29.15 -51.58
N ARG A 437 94.25 -29.69 -52.81
CA ARG A 437 93.63 -30.98 -53.18
C ARG A 437 94.24 -32.19 -52.46
N GLN A 438 95.45 -32.09 -51.93
CA GLN A 438 96.13 -33.17 -51.20
C GLN A 438 95.75 -33.18 -49.72
N LEU A 439 95.67 -32.00 -49.08
CA LEU A 439 95.31 -31.86 -47.67
C LEU A 439 93.79 -31.76 -47.41
N ARG A 440 92.99 -31.46 -48.45
CA ARG A 440 91.53 -31.22 -48.38
C ARG A 440 91.14 -30.04 -47.48
N GLU A 441 91.95 -28.99 -47.53
CA GLU A 441 91.73 -27.73 -46.81
C GLU A 441 92.00 -26.52 -47.73
N TYR A 442 91.49 -25.36 -47.33
CA TYR A 442 91.79 -24.10 -47.97
C TYR A 442 93.04 -23.48 -47.32
N GLN A 443 94.07 -23.21 -48.14
CA GLN A 443 95.28 -22.51 -47.71
C GLN A 443 95.34 -21.15 -48.40
N TYR A 444 95.79 -20.12 -47.69
CA TYR A 444 96.13 -18.85 -48.33
C TYR A 444 97.28 -19.07 -49.30
N ILE A 445 97.16 -18.53 -50.52
CA ILE A 445 98.36 -18.24 -51.30
C ILE A 445 99.02 -17.06 -50.60
N ALA A 446 100.25 -17.24 -50.12
CA ALA A 446 101.07 -16.13 -49.67
C ALA A 446 101.36 -15.25 -50.88
N ASP A 447 101.10 -13.95 -50.78
CA ASP A 447 101.30 -13.02 -51.89
C ASP A 447 102.77 -13.04 -52.33
N VAL A 448 102.99 -13.36 -53.60
CA VAL A 448 104.33 -13.54 -54.20
C VAL A 448 105.12 -12.23 -54.24
N THR A 449 104.51 -11.11 -53.83
CA THR A 449 105.10 -9.78 -53.69
C THR A 449 105.62 -9.46 -52.28
N GLU A 450 105.34 -10.26 -51.25
CA GLU A 450 106.02 -10.13 -49.94
C GLU A 450 107.33 -10.92 -49.94
N GLU A 451 108.30 -10.45 -50.72
CA GLU A 451 109.64 -11.01 -50.79
C GLU A 451 110.38 -10.90 -49.45
N SER A 452 110.71 -12.05 -48.86
CA SER A 452 112.09 -12.49 -48.59
C SER A 452 113.14 -11.48 -48.06
N TRP A 453 112.78 -10.49 -47.24
CA TRP A 453 113.75 -9.66 -46.50
C TRP A 453 114.21 -10.34 -45.20
N ARG A 454 114.88 -11.50 -45.33
CA ARG A 454 115.80 -12.09 -44.32
C ARG A 454 116.58 -13.29 -44.87
N ASP A 455 117.89 -13.06 -45.01
CA ASP A 455 119.06 -13.95 -45.02
C ASP A 455 118.83 -15.48 -44.89
#